data_AF-A0A952K1A9-F1
#
_entry.id   AF-A0A952K1A9-F1
#
_cell.length_a   1.000
_cell.length_b   1.000
_cell.length_c   1.000
_cell.angle_alpha   90.00
_cell.angle_beta   90.00
_cell.angle_gamma   90.00
#
_symmetry.space_group_name_H-M   'P 1'
#
loop_
_entity.id
_entity.type
_entity.pdbx_description
1 polymer ?
#
loop_
_entity_poly.entity_id
_entity_poly.type
_entity_poly.pdbx_seq_one_letter_code
_entity_poly.pdbx_strand_id
1 'polypeptide(L)'
;ELDADGNRQRAHYDGLPVEFIAEAISTLGERVGRDSGDGFETYHVMNPYDDGIGLDEYVDWLIEAGYPVERVGDYAAWLQRFDTAVRALPERQRQASLLPLLHNYQRPETPIRGSIAPTDRFRSAVQDAKIGPEKDIPHVTPAVIVKYITDLQLLGLL
;
A
#
# COMPACT_ATOMS: atom_id res chain seq x y z
N GLU A 1 -1.95 14.91 -7.75
CA GLU A 1 -2.41 16.11 -8.49
C GLU A 1 -3.80 15.85 -9.03
N LEU A 2 -4.58 16.91 -9.27
CA LEU A 2 -5.86 16.79 -9.96
C LEU A 2 -5.62 16.64 -11.46
N ASP A 3 -6.58 16.10 -12.20
CA ASP A 3 -6.54 16.11 -13.66
C ASP A 3 -6.90 17.51 -14.22
N ALA A 4 -6.92 17.63 -15.55
CA ALA A 4 -7.24 18.88 -16.24
C ALA A 4 -8.64 19.42 -15.91
N ASP A 5 -9.56 18.55 -15.47
CA ASP A 5 -10.93 18.88 -15.11
C ASP A 5 -11.08 19.14 -13.60
N GLY A 6 -9.99 19.07 -12.83
CA GLY A 6 -9.99 19.28 -11.39
C GLY A 6 -10.45 18.06 -10.57
N ASN A 7 -10.50 16.87 -11.17
CA ASN A 7 -10.87 15.64 -10.47
C ASN A 7 -9.63 14.92 -9.93
N ARG A 8 -9.84 14.08 -8.91
CA ARG A 8 -8.80 13.15 -8.46
C ARG A 8 -8.38 12.26 -9.63
N GLN A 9 -7.06 12.16 -9.83
CA GLN A 9 -6.51 11.23 -10.81
C GLN A 9 -6.59 9.81 -10.26
N ARG A 10 -7.09 8.88 -11.09
CA ARG A 10 -7.10 7.46 -10.78
C ARG A 10 -5.67 6.96 -10.58
N ALA A 11 -5.40 6.36 -9.42
CA ALA A 11 -4.10 5.84 -9.03
C ALA A 11 -4.24 4.45 -8.37
N HIS A 12 -3.14 3.73 -8.28
CA HIS A 12 -3.03 2.45 -7.60
C HIS A 12 -1.82 2.46 -6.67
N TYR A 13 -1.99 1.93 -5.45
CA TYR A 13 -0.90 1.68 -4.52
C TYR A 13 -0.49 0.20 -4.58
N ASP A 14 0.71 -0.05 -5.10
CA ASP A 14 1.26 -1.39 -5.27
C ASP A 14 1.73 -1.95 -3.91
N GLY A 15 0.81 -2.56 -3.18
CA GLY A 15 1.05 -3.19 -1.89
C GLY A 15 0.19 -4.43 -1.67
N LEU A 16 0.76 -5.43 -0.99
CA LEU A 16 0.10 -6.69 -0.66
C LEU A 16 0.16 -6.96 0.85
N PRO A 17 -0.89 -7.54 1.45
CA PRO A 17 -0.87 -7.96 2.85
C PRO A 17 0.21 -9.02 3.12
N VAL A 18 0.93 -8.88 4.23
CA VAL A 18 2.07 -9.76 4.57
C VAL A 18 1.69 -11.23 4.69
N GLU A 19 0.49 -11.52 5.19
CA GLU A 19 -0.01 -12.90 5.35
C GLU A 19 -0.13 -13.60 3.99
N PHE A 20 -0.66 -12.91 2.98
CA PHE A 20 -0.75 -13.42 1.61
C PHE A 20 0.65 -13.64 0.99
N ILE A 21 1.57 -12.68 1.16
CA ILE A 21 2.94 -12.81 0.65
C ILE A 21 3.61 -14.05 1.26
N ALA A 22 3.48 -14.25 2.57
CA ALA A 22 4.08 -15.39 3.29
C ALA A 22 3.50 -16.73 2.84
N GLU A 23 2.17 -16.82 2.68
CA GLU A 23 1.50 -18.00 2.13
C GLU A 23 1.99 -18.29 0.71
N ALA A 24 2.05 -17.27 -0.15
CA ALA A 24 2.47 -17.41 -1.54
C ALA A 24 3.92 -17.89 -1.66
N ILE A 25 4.86 -17.29 -0.92
CA ILE A 25 6.27 -17.73 -0.90
C ILE A 25 6.36 -19.19 -0.47
N SER A 26 5.64 -19.56 0.60
CA SER A 26 5.70 -20.92 1.15
C SER A 26 5.16 -21.95 0.17
N THR A 27 3.95 -21.70 -0.38
CA THR A 27 3.27 -22.64 -1.27
C THR A 27 3.95 -22.74 -2.64
N LEU A 28 4.36 -21.61 -3.23
CA LEU A 28 5.00 -21.63 -4.55
C LEU A 28 6.45 -22.13 -4.46
N GLY A 29 7.19 -21.74 -3.43
CA GLY A 29 8.56 -22.22 -3.21
C GLY A 29 8.63 -23.73 -3.04
N GLU A 30 7.67 -24.33 -2.32
CA GLU A 30 7.57 -25.78 -2.19
C GLU A 30 7.30 -26.47 -3.53
N ARG A 31 6.38 -25.92 -4.35
CA ARG A 31 6.06 -26.48 -5.67
C ARG A 31 7.25 -26.49 -6.60
N VAL A 32 8.00 -25.38 -6.67
CA VAL A 32 9.23 -25.32 -7.47
C VAL A 32 10.22 -26.40 -7.03
N GLY A 33 10.38 -26.61 -5.73
CA GLY A 33 11.26 -27.66 -5.21
C GLY A 33 10.81 -29.09 -5.51
N ARG A 34 9.50 -29.33 -5.72
CA ARG A 34 8.94 -30.66 -6.01
C ARG A 34 8.84 -30.95 -7.51
N ASP A 35 8.37 -29.98 -8.28
CA ASP A 35 7.92 -30.16 -9.66
C ASP A 35 8.97 -29.73 -10.69
N SER A 36 9.89 -28.82 -10.32
CA SER A 36 10.78 -28.18 -11.30
C SER A 36 12.14 -28.87 -11.48
N GLY A 37 12.47 -29.93 -10.72
CA GLY A 37 13.78 -30.60 -10.82
C GLY A 37 14.94 -29.62 -10.56
N ASP A 38 15.87 -29.49 -11.51
CA ASP A 38 16.96 -28.48 -11.51
C ASP A 38 16.53 -27.08 -12.02
N GLY A 39 15.22 -26.85 -12.19
CA GLY A 39 14.65 -25.61 -12.72
C GLY A 39 14.76 -24.41 -11.77
N PHE A 40 14.64 -23.21 -12.33
CA PHE A 40 14.64 -21.95 -11.59
C PHE A 40 13.46 -21.07 -12.02
N GLU A 41 12.79 -20.48 -11.03
CA GLU A 41 11.63 -19.62 -11.27
C GLU A 41 11.78 -18.28 -10.55
N THR A 42 11.21 -17.24 -11.15
CA THR A 42 11.21 -15.87 -10.60
C THR A 42 9.82 -15.30 -10.68
N TYR A 43 9.39 -14.69 -9.58
CA TYR A 43 8.06 -14.14 -9.42
C TYR A 43 8.17 -12.67 -8.98
N HIS A 44 7.45 -11.78 -9.66
CA HIS A 44 7.24 -10.41 -9.19
C HIS A 44 6.03 -10.38 -8.27
N VAL A 45 6.27 -10.37 -6.96
CA VAL A 45 5.23 -10.35 -5.92
C VAL A 45 4.73 -8.92 -5.74
N MET A 46 3.89 -8.49 -6.67
CA MET A 46 3.35 -7.13 -6.76
C MET A 46 1.83 -7.19 -6.89
N ASN A 47 1.15 -6.09 -6.57
CA ASN A 47 -0.28 -5.90 -6.78
C ASN A 47 -0.52 -5.29 -8.18
N PRO A 48 -1.10 -6.03 -9.15
CA PRO A 48 -1.15 -5.57 -10.53
C PRO A 48 -2.43 -4.83 -10.91
N TYR A 49 -3.34 -4.59 -9.97
CA TYR A 49 -4.69 -4.14 -10.31
C TYR A 49 -4.76 -2.67 -10.73
N ASP A 50 -5.44 -2.39 -11.85
CA ASP A 50 -5.97 -1.05 -12.10
C ASP A 50 -7.36 -0.95 -11.45
N ASP A 51 -7.38 -0.96 -10.12
CA ASP A 51 -8.60 -0.91 -9.28
C ASP A 51 -8.98 0.52 -8.86
N GLY A 52 -8.05 1.47 -8.97
CA GLY A 52 -8.26 2.83 -8.49
C GLY A 52 -8.12 2.97 -6.97
N ILE A 53 -7.43 2.04 -6.31
CA ILE A 53 -7.16 2.07 -4.87
C ILE A 53 -5.75 2.61 -4.65
N GLY A 54 -5.64 3.90 -4.35
CA GLY A 54 -4.38 4.56 -4.00
C GLY A 54 -4.33 5.06 -2.56
N LEU A 55 -3.28 5.82 -2.24
CA LEU A 55 -3.11 6.50 -0.93
C LEU A 55 -4.28 7.43 -0.60
N ASP A 56 -4.91 7.94 -1.64
CA ASP A 56 -5.96 8.93 -1.59
C ASP A 56 -7.28 8.30 -1.09
N GLU A 57 -7.58 7.06 -1.52
CA GLU A 57 -8.66 6.20 -1.00
C GLU A 57 -8.34 5.70 0.42
N TYR A 58 -7.07 5.47 0.76
CA TYR A 58 -6.70 5.11 2.14
C TYR A 58 -7.06 6.24 3.12
N VAL A 59 -6.84 7.49 2.72
CA VAL A 59 -7.27 8.65 3.50
C VAL A 59 -8.80 8.71 3.61
N ASP A 60 -9.54 8.38 2.55
CA ASP A 60 -11.01 8.30 2.62
C ASP A 60 -11.47 7.27 3.65
N TRP A 61 -10.90 6.06 3.64
CA TRP A 61 -11.27 5.02 4.59
C TRP A 61 -10.96 5.39 6.04
N LEU A 62 -9.89 6.16 6.28
CA LEU A 62 -9.59 6.68 7.63
C LEU A 62 -10.66 7.70 8.08
N ILE A 63 -11.08 8.60 7.19
CA ILE A 63 -12.14 9.59 7.46
C ILE A 63 -13.48 8.88 7.71
N GLU A 64 -13.83 7.93 6.85
CA GLU A 64 -15.07 7.13 6.96
C GLU A 64 -15.11 6.29 8.24
N ALA A 65 -13.95 5.80 8.71
CA ALA A 65 -13.82 5.11 10.00
C ALA A 65 -13.91 6.06 11.21
N GLY A 66 -14.04 7.38 10.99
CA GLY A 66 -14.22 8.39 12.03
C GLY A 66 -12.92 8.95 12.60
N TYR A 67 -11.78 8.70 11.97
CA TYR A 67 -10.52 9.32 12.38
C TYR A 67 -10.44 10.78 11.91
N PRO A 68 -9.96 11.72 12.76
CA PRO A 68 -9.99 13.14 12.48
C PRO A 68 -8.87 13.54 11.50
N VAL A 69 -9.08 13.26 10.22
CA VAL A 69 -8.18 13.62 9.12
C VAL A 69 -8.88 14.63 8.22
N GLU A 70 -8.22 15.76 7.97
CA GLU A 70 -8.74 16.81 7.08
C GLU A 70 -7.83 16.96 5.86
N ARG A 71 -8.44 17.08 4.68
CA ARG A 71 -7.71 17.42 3.45
C ARG A 71 -7.39 18.90 3.44
N VAL A 72 -6.13 19.22 3.13
CA VAL A 72 -5.66 20.59 2.90
C VAL A 72 -5.58 20.79 1.39
N GLY A 73 -6.06 21.96 0.91
CA GLY A 73 -6.22 22.25 -0.52
C GLY A 73 -5.00 21.95 -1.39
N ASP A 74 -4.07 22.89 -1.51
CA ASP A 74 -2.89 22.68 -2.36
C ASP A 74 -1.82 21.82 -1.68
N TYR A 75 -1.09 21.04 -2.48
CA TYR A 75 -0.09 20.09 -1.98
C TYR A 75 1.06 20.77 -1.23
N ALA A 76 1.48 21.97 -1.67
CA ALA A 76 2.57 22.70 -1.03
C ALA A 76 2.16 23.19 0.37
N ALA A 77 0.94 23.71 0.52
CA ALA A 77 0.37 24.10 1.80
C ALA A 77 0.14 22.89 2.71
N TRP A 78 -0.34 21.76 2.17
CA TRP A 78 -0.41 20.51 2.91
C TRP A 78 0.97 20.12 3.45
N LEU A 79 2.00 20.06 2.59
CA LEU A 79 3.34 19.62 2.96
C LEU A 79 3.97 20.54 4.00
N GLN A 80 3.82 21.87 3.86
CA GLN A 80 4.32 22.83 4.85
C GLN A 80 3.66 22.65 6.23
N ARG A 81 2.33 22.49 6.25
CA ARG A 81 1.58 22.25 7.50
C ARG A 81 1.95 20.89 8.10
N PHE A 82 2.10 19.87 7.28
CA PHE A 82 2.48 18.52 7.69
C PHE A 82 3.89 18.49 8.30
N ASP A 83 4.89 19.11 7.66
CA ASP A 83 6.25 19.24 8.22
C ASP A 83 6.22 19.89 9.62
N THR A 84 5.48 21.01 9.74
CA THR A 84 5.35 21.73 11.01
C THR A 84 4.68 20.87 12.08
N ALA A 85 3.57 20.21 11.74
CA ALA A 85 2.82 19.36 12.67
C ALA A 85 3.65 18.16 13.14
N VAL A 86 4.35 17.49 12.22
CA VAL A 86 5.18 16.32 12.52
C VAL A 86 6.37 16.70 13.42
N ARG A 87 7.00 17.86 13.21
CA ARG A 87 8.06 18.37 14.10
C ARG A 87 7.55 18.68 15.51
N ALA A 88 6.30 19.11 15.64
CA ALA A 88 5.68 19.44 16.91
C ALA A 88 5.19 18.20 17.71
N LEU A 89 5.21 17.00 17.12
CA LEU A 89 4.82 15.77 17.80
C LEU A 89 5.70 15.48 19.04
N PRO A 90 5.15 14.81 20.07
CA PRO A 90 5.94 14.23 21.15
C PRO A 90 7.06 13.33 20.62
N GLU A 91 8.18 13.26 21.34
CA GLU A 91 9.41 12.57 20.89
C GLU A 91 9.15 11.18 20.31
N ARG A 92 8.37 10.35 21.03
CA ARG A 92 8.08 8.97 20.62
C ARG A 92 7.32 8.90 19.29
N GLN A 93 6.33 9.77 19.09
CA GLN A 93 5.56 9.83 17.84
C GLN A 93 6.41 10.43 16.72
N ARG A 94 7.18 11.48 17.00
CA ARG A 94 8.06 12.12 16.02
C ARG A 94 9.12 11.17 15.48
N GLN A 95 9.75 10.36 16.34
CA GLN A 95 10.73 9.35 15.92
C GLN A 95 10.12 8.26 15.04
N ALA A 96 8.85 7.92 15.25
CA ALA A 96 8.11 6.93 14.46
C ALA A 96 7.35 7.53 13.26
N SER A 97 7.54 8.83 12.98
CA SER A 97 6.82 9.55 11.91
C SER A 97 7.59 9.54 10.59
N LEU A 98 6.96 10.11 9.54
CA LEU A 98 7.59 10.34 8.24
C LEU A 98 8.70 11.42 8.25
N LEU A 99 8.99 12.10 9.37
CA LEU A 99 9.95 13.21 9.42
C LEU A 99 11.31 12.91 8.75
N PRO A 100 11.96 11.75 8.98
CA PRO A 100 13.26 11.45 8.36
C PRO A 100 13.17 11.26 6.84
N LEU A 101 11.99 10.89 6.33
CA LEU A 101 11.71 10.56 4.94
C LEU A 101 10.95 11.66 4.21
N LEU A 102 10.68 12.80 4.85
CA LEU A 102 9.81 13.84 4.31
C LEU A 102 10.34 14.44 2.99
N HIS A 103 11.64 14.37 2.76
CA HIS A 103 12.27 14.78 1.51
C HIS A 103 11.76 14.00 0.28
N ASN A 104 11.26 12.76 0.45
CA ASN A 104 10.67 11.97 -0.63
C ASN A 104 9.27 12.48 -1.04
N TYR A 105 8.62 13.29 -0.20
CA TYR A 105 7.28 13.85 -0.43
C TYR A 105 7.34 15.33 -0.82
N GLN A 106 8.49 15.81 -1.32
CA GLN A 106 8.62 17.21 -1.78
C GLN A 106 7.74 17.54 -2.99
N ARG A 107 7.32 16.51 -3.72
CA ARG A 107 6.45 16.63 -4.89
C ARG A 107 5.41 15.52 -4.85
N PRO A 108 4.20 15.77 -5.37
CA PRO A 108 3.21 14.73 -5.52
C PRO A 108 3.72 13.62 -6.43
N GLU A 109 3.34 12.40 -6.11
CA GLU A 109 3.66 11.24 -6.94
C GLU A 109 2.88 11.27 -8.25
N THR A 110 3.47 10.73 -9.32
CA THR A 110 2.77 10.55 -10.60
C THR A 110 1.89 9.30 -10.49
N PRO A 111 0.59 9.39 -10.77
CA PRO A 111 -0.32 8.26 -10.59
C PRO A 111 0.02 7.14 -11.58
N ILE A 112 0.04 5.92 -11.07
CA ILE A 112 0.24 4.69 -11.84
C ILE A 112 -1.06 3.90 -11.83
N ARG A 113 -1.40 3.29 -12.96
CA ARG A 113 -2.57 2.39 -13.11
C ARG A 113 -2.07 0.96 -13.17
N GLY A 114 -2.29 0.18 -12.11
CA GLY A 114 -1.70 -1.15 -11.95
C GLY A 114 -0.25 -1.12 -11.46
N SER A 115 0.49 -2.18 -11.75
CA SER A 115 1.91 -2.30 -11.38
C SER A 115 2.83 -1.81 -12.50
N ILE A 116 4.00 -1.29 -12.12
CA ILE A 116 5.09 -0.97 -13.04
C ILE A 116 5.81 -2.21 -13.60
N ALA A 117 5.62 -3.37 -12.97
CA ALA A 117 6.26 -4.62 -13.34
C ALA A 117 5.23 -5.65 -13.82
N PRO A 118 5.57 -6.50 -14.80
CA PRO A 118 4.69 -7.57 -15.24
C PRO A 118 4.58 -8.64 -14.14
N THR A 119 3.37 -9.08 -13.83
CA THR A 119 3.09 -10.06 -12.76
C THR A 119 2.46 -11.36 -13.26
N ASP A 120 2.40 -11.57 -14.58
CA ASP A 120 1.64 -12.66 -15.22
C ASP A 120 1.96 -14.04 -14.63
N ARG A 121 3.25 -14.33 -14.43
CA ARG A 121 3.72 -15.60 -13.85
C ARG A 121 3.27 -15.77 -12.41
N PHE A 122 3.42 -14.73 -11.60
CA PHE A 122 3.04 -14.78 -10.18
C PHE A 122 1.54 -14.95 -10.03
N ARG A 123 0.75 -14.16 -10.76
CA ARG A 123 -0.71 -14.24 -10.72
C ARG A 123 -1.22 -15.61 -11.16
N SER A 124 -0.71 -16.13 -12.27
CA SER A 124 -1.08 -17.47 -12.76
C SER A 124 -0.76 -18.54 -11.72
N ALA A 125 0.44 -18.50 -11.13
CA ALA A 125 0.84 -19.45 -10.09
C ALA A 125 -0.03 -19.36 -8.83
N VAL A 126 -0.40 -18.15 -8.40
CA VAL A 126 -1.33 -17.91 -7.28
C VAL A 126 -2.70 -18.53 -7.56
N GLN A 127 -3.24 -18.30 -8.76
CA GLN A 127 -4.54 -18.83 -9.17
C GLN A 127 -4.53 -20.35 -9.29
N ASP A 128 -3.50 -20.93 -9.91
CA ASP A 128 -3.31 -22.38 -10.03
C ASP A 128 -3.15 -23.03 -8.66
N ALA A 129 -2.50 -22.34 -7.73
CA ALA A 129 -2.34 -22.79 -6.36
C ALA A 129 -3.55 -22.54 -5.46
N LYS A 130 -4.49 -21.70 -5.91
CA LYS A 130 -5.65 -21.26 -5.13
C LYS A 130 -5.25 -20.65 -3.78
N ILE A 131 -4.16 -19.88 -3.79
CA ILE A 131 -3.60 -19.23 -2.61
C ILE A 131 -4.53 -18.11 -2.15
N GLY A 132 -4.74 -18.01 -0.83
CA GLY A 132 -5.58 -17.00 -0.21
C GLY A 132 -7.09 -17.14 -0.46
N PRO A 133 -7.91 -16.30 0.21
CA PRO A 133 -9.38 -16.41 0.17
C PRO A 133 -9.98 -16.20 -1.22
N GLU A 134 -9.42 -15.27 -1.98
CA GLU A 134 -9.89 -14.91 -3.33
C GLU A 134 -9.38 -15.88 -4.40
N LYS A 135 -8.43 -16.77 -4.06
CA LYS A 135 -7.73 -17.65 -5.02
C LYS A 135 -7.11 -16.86 -6.17
N ASP A 136 -6.73 -15.63 -5.88
CA ASP A 136 -6.05 -14.67 -6.75
C ASP A 136 -5.26 -13.72 -5.84
N ILE A 137 -4.47 -12.84 -6.43
CA ILE A 137 -3.79 -11.76 -5.72
C ILE A 137 -4.87 -10.89 -5.04
N PRO A 138 -4.80 -10.58 -3.74
CA PRO A 138 -5.83 -9.79 -3.07
C PRO A 138 -5.74 -8.31 -3.42
N HIS A 139 -6.87 -7.61 -3.35
CA HIS A 139 -6.90 -6.15 -3.28
C HIS A 139 -6.61 -5.66 -1.85
N VAL A 140 -6.14 -4.42 -1.72
CA VAL A 140 -6.08 -3.76 -0.40
C VAL A 140 -7.49 -3.33 -0.01
N THR A 141 -7.86 -3.56 1.26
CA THR A 141 -9.20 -3.28 1.77
C THR A 141 -9.16 -2.22 2.88
N PRO A 142 -10.30 -1.55 3.19
CA PRO A 142 -10.39 -0.62 4.32
C PRO A 142 -9.94 -1.23 5.64
N ALA A 143 -10.22 -2.53 5.86
CA ALA A 143 -9.84 -3.23 7.07
C ALA A 143 -8.31 -3.29 7.27
N VAL A 144 -7.53 -3.40 6.19
CA VAL A 144 -6.06 -3.35 6.26
C VAL A 144 -5.61 -1.98 6.73
N ILE A 145 -6.20 -0.90 6.21
CA ILE A 145 -5.82 0.48 6.57
C ILE A 145 -6.22 0.80 8.02
N VAL A 146 -7.42 0.44 8.43
CA VAL A 146 -7.89 0.66 9.82
C VAL A 146 -7.03 -0.13 10.82
N LYS A 147 -6.54 -1.33 10.44
CA LYS A 147 -5.65 -2.13 11.29
C LYS A 147 -4.37 -1.39 11.67
N TYR A 148 -3.80 -0.55 10.78
CA TYR A 148 -2.64 0.29 11.15
C TYR A 148 -2.96 1.19 12.33
N ILE A 149 -4.14 1.82 12.35
CA ILE A 149 -4.51 2.74 13.44
C ILE A 149 -4.72 1.98 14.74
N THR A 150 -5.44 0.85 14.71
CA THR A 150 -5.67 0.04 15.92
C THR A 150 -4.36 -0.49 16.50
N ASP A 151 -3.43 -0.92 15.64
CA ASP A 151 -2.14 -1.44 16.09
C ASP A 151 -1.23 -0.32 16.62
N LEU A 152 -1.23 0.87 15.99
CA LEU A 152 -0.49 2.04 16.51
C LEU A 152 -1.02 2.49 17.88
N GLN A 153 -2.33 2.48 18.09
CA GLN A 153 -2.95 2.76 19.40
C GLN A 153 -2.51 1.70 20.43
N LEU A 154 -2.55 0.42 20.07
CA LEU A 154 -2.10 -0.67 20.94
C LEU A 154 -0.62 -0.52 21.35
N LEU A 155 0.22 -0.03 20.44
CA LEU A 155 1.64 0.22 20.69
C LEU A 155 1.89 1.54 21.46
N GLY A 156 0.85 2.36 21.70
CA GLY A 156 0.96 3.68 22.32
C GLY A 156 1.72 4.69 21.45
N LEU A 157 1.53 4.60 20.14
CA LEU A 157 2.04 5.52 19.13
C LEU A 157 0.96 6.47 18.59
N LEU A 158 -0.30 6.27 18.97
CA LEU A 158 -1.44 7.17 18.75
C LEU A 158 -2.25 7.31 20.05
#